data_AF-A0A0B2Q376-F1
#
_entry.id   AF-A0A0B2Q376-F1
#
_cell.length_a   1.000
_cell.length_b   1.000
_cell.length_c   1.000
_cell.angle_alpha   90.00
_cell.angle_beta   90.00
_cell.angle_gamma   90.00
#
_symmetry.space_group_name_H-M   'P 1'
#
loop_
_entity.id
_entity.type
_entity.pdbx_description
1 polymer ?
#
loop_
_entity_poly.entity_id
_entity_poly.type
_entity_poly.pdbx_seq_one_letter_code
_entity_poly.pdbx_strand_id
1 'polypeptide(L)'
;MVIPYMPMLVPPVNWSGYDKGGHLFLPSYVMRTHGARQQREAVKRAPRKQLEPVFEALDTLGHTKWRVNKKVLSVVDRIWASGGRIADLVDRDDVPLPDKPVTDDEEKIKKWKWKCKSLQKENRERYSQRCDIELKLAVARKMKDEEGFYYPHNLDFRGRAYPMHPHLNHLGSDLCRGILEFAEGRFLGKSGLQWLKIHLANLYAGGVDKLSHEGRLVFTENHFEDIFDSADKPLQGRRWWLKAEDPLQCLAVCITLTEALRSSSPETFISHIPVHQVFAWFE
;
A
#
# COMPACT_ATOMS: atom_id res chain seq x y z
N MET A 1 -1.29 -0.19 22.17
CA MET A 1 -1.64 -1.14 21.10
C MET A 1 -0.40 -1.97 20.82
N VAL A 2 -0.47 -3.30 20.92
CA VAL A 2 0.72 -4.17 20.84
C VAL A 2 0.84 -4.69 19.41
N ILE A 3 1.84 -4.21 18.67
CA ILE A 3 2.24 -4.81 17.40
C ILE A 3 3.15 -5.99 17.75
N PRO A 4 2.74 -7.24 17.47
CA PRO A 4 3.44 -8.42 17.98
C PRO A 4 4.86 -8.58 17.40
N TYR A 5 5.08 -8.08 16.19
CA TYR A 5 6.40 -8.04 15.56
C TYR A 5 6.45 -7.00 14.44
N MET A 6 7.63 -6.46 14.18
CA MET A 6 7.93 -5.51 13.10
C MET A 6 8.43 -6.24 11.86
N PRO A 7 8.46 -5.57 10.68
CA PRO A 7 9.19 -6.09 9.52
C PRO A 7 10.65 -6.40 9.87
N MET A 8 11.25 -7.38 9.20
CA MET A 8 12.60 -7.85 9.55
C MET A 8 13.65 -6.86 9.05
N LEU A 9 14.61 -6.47 9.91
CA LEU A 9 15.73 -5.60 9.51
C LEU A 9 16.83 -6.34 8.75
N VAL A 10 16.81 -7.68 8.80
CA VAL A 10 17.73 -8.56 8.11
C VAL A 10 16.96 -9.49 7.16
N PRO A 11 17.61 -10.04 6.12
CA PRO A 11 16.97 -10.98 5.21
C PRO A 11 16.30 -12.14 5.95
N PRO A 12 15.10 -12.59 5.51
CA PRO A 12 14.43 -13.76 6.07
C PRO A 12 15.24 -15.05 5.91
N VAL A 13 14.97 -16.04 6.76
CA VAL A 13 15.51 -17.40 6.59
C VAL A 13 14.87 -18.03 5.37
N ASN A 14 15.68 -18.63 4.49
CA ASN A 14 15.18 -19.37 3.34
C ASN A 14 14.26 -20.52 3.73
N TRP A 15 13.20 -20.71 2.96
CA TRP A 15 12.29 -21.82 3.12
C TRP A 15 12.99 -23.14 2.76
N SER A 16 12.91 -24.10 3.68
CA SER A 16 13.46 -25.45 3.50
C SER A 16 12.52 -26.55 3.98
N GLY A 17 11.31 -26.17 4.41
CA GLY A 17 10.29 -27.10 4.89
C GLY A 17 9.05 -26.35 5.38
N TYR A 18 8.06 -27.11 5.86
CA TYR A 18 6.77 -26.56 6.28
C TYR A 18 6.88 -25.49 7.38
N ASP A 19 7.73 -25.74 8.37
CA ASP A 19 7.98 -24.92 9.55
C ASP A 19 9.45 -24.44 9.64
N LYS A 20 10.13 -24.37 8.49
CA LYS A 20 11.55 -24.00 8.39
C LYS A 20 11.73 -22.91 7.33
N GLY A 21 11.77 -21.65 7.76
CA GLY A 21 11.94 -20.46 6.90
C GLY A 21 11.24 -19.25 7.51
N GLY A 22 11.30 -18.10 6.83
CA GLY A 22 10.65 -16.87 7.27
C GLY A 22 11.42 -16.16 8.39
N HIS A 23 10.83 -16.02 9.58
CA HIS A 23 11.47 -15.30 10.69
C HIS A 23 12.63 -16.10 11.32
N LEU A 24 13.61 -15.40 11.90
CA LEU A 24 14.75 -16.02 12.61
C LEU A 24 14.32 -16.81 13.85
N PHE A 25 13.43 -16.22 14.66
CA PHE A 25 13.05 -16.78 15.98
C PHE A 25 11.55 -17.06 16.11
N LEU A 26 10.71 -16.34 15.36
CA LEU A 26 9.26 -16.54 15.42
C LEU A 26 8.86 -17.77 14.60
N PRO A 27 8.00 -18.65 15.14
CA PRO A 27 7.46 -19.76 14.38
C PRO A 27 6.81 -19.27 13.09
N SER A 28 7.26 -19.82 11.97
CA SER A 28 6.84 -19.43 10.64
C SER A 28 6.46 -20.67 9.88
N TYR A 29 5.34 -20.61 9.16
CA TYR A 29 4.80 -21.74 8.40
C TYR A 29 4.62 -21.33 6.95
N VAL A 30 5.09 -22.18 6.02
CA VAL A 30 5.07 -21.88 4.59
C VAL A 30 3.65 -21.75 4.05
N MET A 31 2.68 -22.43 4.66
CA MET A 31 1.28 -22.41 4.26
C MET A 31 0.34 -22.19 5.45
N ARG A 32 -0.57 -21.22 5.29
CA ARG A 32 -1.67 -20.91 6.21
C ARG A 32 -2.73 -22.00 6.10
N THR A 33 -2.82 -22.85 7.12
CA THR A 33 -3.74 -24.01 7.14
C THR A 33 -5.05 -23.74 7.88
N HIS A 34 -5.16 -22.64 8.65
CA HIS A 34 -6.31 -22.33 9.51
C HIS A 34 -6.78 -23.53 10.37
N GLY A 35 -5.84 -24.36 10.84
CA GLY A 35 -6.13 -25.54 11.65
C GLY A 35 -6.40 -26.83 10.87
N ALA A 36 -6.47 -26.80 9.53
CA ALA A 36 -6.69 -27.98 8.70
C ALA A 36 -5.49 -28.95 8.73
N ARG A 37 -5.62 -30.01 9.53
CA ARG A 37 -4.57 -31.03 9.68
C ARG A 37 -4.19 -31.70 8.35
N GLN A 38 -5.17 -32.00 7.50
CA GLN A 38 -4.93 -32.67 6.21
C GLN A 38 -4.03 -31.82 5.29
N GLN A 39 -4.27 -30.51 5.21
CA GLN A 39 -3.46 -29.60 4.42
C GLN A 39 -2.02 -29.52 4.96
N ARG A 40 -1.87 -29.46 6.30
CA ARG A 40 -0.55 -29.47 6.95
C ARG A 40 0.23 -30.74 6.62
N GLU A 41 -0.41 -31.89 6.78
CA GLU A 41 0.21 -33.19 6.50
C GLU A 41 0.55 -33.35 5.02
N ALA A 42 -0.29 -32.85 4.11
CA ALA A 42 -0.03 -32.88 2.68
C ALA A 42 1.26 -32.15 2.32
N VAL A 43 1.45 -30.92 2.83
CA VAL A 43 2.70 -30.15 2.58
C VAL A 43 3.91 -30.82 3.24
N LYS A 44 3.75 -31.36 4.44
CA LYS A 44 4.85 -32.08 5.12
C LYS A 44 5.28 -33.36 4.41
N ARG A 45 4.36 -34.05 3.73
CA ARG A 45 4.63 -35.30 3.00
C ARG A 45 5.06 -35.08 1.56
N ALA A 46 4.77 -33.92 0.98
CA ALA A 46 5.15 -33.61 -0.39
C ALA A 46 6.69 -33.72 -0.55
N PRO A 47 7.19 -34.36 -1.62
CA PRO A 47 8.63 -34.44 -1.86
C PRO A 47 9.26 -33.05 -1.92
N ARG A 48 10.37 -32.85 -1.20
CA ARG A 48 11.06 -31.55 -1.15
C ARG A 48 11.37 -30.98 -2.54
N LYS A 49 11.82 -31.83 -3.46
CA LYS A 49 12.10 -31.45 -4.86
C LYS A 49 10.91 -30.82 -5.59
N GLN A 50 9.67 -31.17 -5.24
CA GLN A 50 8.47 -30.55 -5.81
C GLN A 50 8.16 -29.19 -5.19
N LEU A 51 8.61 -28.94 -3.96
CA LEU A 51 8.39 -27.69 -3.23
C LEU A 51 9.54 -26.69 -3.43
N GLU A 52 10.69 -27.11 -3.92
CA GLU A 52 11.86 -26.25 -4.15
C GLU A 52 11.54 -24.98 -4.96
N PRO A 53 10.85 -25.06 -6.12
CA PRO A 53 10.49 -23.84 -6.87
C PRO A 53 9.57 -22.90 -6.10
N VAL A 54 8.71 -23.46 -5.23
CA VAL A 54 7.80 -22.69 -4.38
C VAL A 54 8.59 -21.96 -3.29
N PHE A 55 9.55 -22.64 -2.67
CA PHE A 55 10.44 -22.04 -1.67
C PHE A 55 11.30 -20.95 -2.29
N GLU A 56 11.91 -21.19 -3.45
CA GLU A 56 12.71 -20.20 -4.17
C GLU A 56 11.89 -18.95 -4.52
N ALA A 57 10.64 -19.11 -4.96
CA ALA A 57 9.75 -17.98 -5.24
C ALA A 57 9.45 -17.16 -3.96
N LEU A 58 9.12 -17.84 -2.85
CA LEU A 58 8.87 -17.17 -1.57
C LEU A 58 10.11 -16.47 -1.02
N ASP A 59 11.27 -17.10 -1.17
CA ASP A 59 12.55 -16.55 -0.75
C ASP A 59 12.89 -15.32 -1.59
N THR A 60 12.69 -15.37 -2.91
CA THR A 60 12.88 -14.21 -3.81
C THR A 60 12.00 -13.02 -3.39
N LEU A 61 10.71 -13.27 -3.11
CA LEU A 61 9.80 -12.24 -2.60
C LEU A 61 10.25 -11.72 -1.23
N GLY A 62 10.72 -12.61 -0.35
CA GLY A 62 11.18 -12.28 0.99
C GLY A 62 12.49 -11.48 1.04
N HIS A 63 13.39 -11.69 0.07
CA HIS A 63 14.69 -11.02 -0.04
C HIS A 63 14.60 -9.62 -0.67
N THR A 64 13.42 -9.21 -1.12
CA THR A 64 13.23 -7.85 -1.64
C THR A 64 13.25 -6.86 -0.47
N LYS A 65 14.26 -5.98 -0.44
CA LYS A 65 14.41 -4.95 0.59
C LYS A 65 13.53 -3.75 0.29
N TRP A 66 12.67 -3.39 1.23
CA TRP A 66 11.78 -2.24 1.18
C TRP A 66 12.26 -1.13 2.12
N ARG A 67 11.85 0.10 1.88
CA ARG A 67 11.99 1.20 2.83
C ARG A 67 10.75 2.09 2.83
N VAL A 68 10.68 2.97 3.82
CA VAL A 68 9.60 3.97 3.89
C VAL A 68 9.95 5.17 3.00
N ASN A 69 9.04 5.55 2.11
CA ASN A 69 9.09 6.82 1.41
C ASN A 69 8.79 7.97 2.40
N LYS A 70 9.84 8.61 2.91
CA LYS A 70 9.74 9.67 3.92
C LYS A 70 8.95 10.89 3.45
N LYS A 71 9.00 11.20 2.14
CA LYS A 71 8.33 12.37 1.56
C LYS A 71 6.82 12.16 1.57
N VAL A 72 6.35 11.00 1.12
CA VAL A 72 4.92 10.65 1.16
C VAL A 72 4.44 10.46 2.60
N LEU A 73 5.21 9.78 3.45
CA LEU A 73 4.85 9.62 4.87
C LEU A 73 4.66 10.99 5.57
N SER A 74 5.53 11.96 5.31
CA SER A 74 5.39 13.31 5.87
C SER A 74 4.10 14.00 5.44
N VAL A 75 3.69 13.85 4.18
CA VAL A 75 2.41 14.38 3.68
C VAL A 75 1.24 13.67 4.36
N VAL A 76 1.27 12.34 4.42
CA VAL A 76 0.24 11.53 5.09
C VAL A 76 0.11 11.91 6.56
N ASP A 77 1.22 12.06 7.29
CA ASP A 77 1.21 12.47 8.70
C ASP A 77 0.55 13.83 8.89
N ARG A 78 0.79 14.80 7.99
CA ARG A 78 0.14 16.12 8.01
C ARG A 78 -1.36 16.04 7.73
N ILE A 79 -1.78 15.22 6.76
CA ILE A 79 -3.21 14.99 6.47
C ILE A 79 -3.88 14.33 7.68
N TRP A 80 -3.23 13.32 8.26
CA TRP A 80 -3.76 12.63 9.41
C TRP A 80 -3.86 13.55 10.63
N ALA A 81 -2.86 14.39 10.88
CA ALA A 81 -2.89 15.38 11.94
C ALA A 81 -3.99 16.43 11.76
N SER A 82 -4.41 16.74 10.52
CA SER A 82 -5.47 17.72 10.20
C SER A 82 -6.89 17.12 10.10
N GLY A 83 -7.07 15.87 10.51
CA GLY A 83 -8.39 15.22 10.61
C GLY A 83 -8.68 14.16 9.55
N GLY A 84 -7.73 13.83 8.65
CA GLY A 84 -7.95 12.85 7.59
C GLY A 84 -8.86 13.39 6.46
N ARG A 85 -9.81 12.58 5.99
CA ARG A 85 -10.87 12.89 5.00
C ARG A 85 -10.47 12.94 3.52
N ILE A 86 -9.17 12.97 3.22
CA ILE A 86 -8.66 12.99 1.84
C ILE A 86 -7.65 11.86 1.63
N ALA A 87 -7.38 11.52 0.36
CA ALA A 87 -6.47 10.45 -0.03
C ALA A 87 -6.82 9.11 0.66
N ASP A 88 -8.11 8.77 0.65
CA ASP A 88 -8.71 7.58 1.28
C ASP A 88 -8.48 7.42 2.80
N LEU A 89 -8.01 8.48 3.47
CA LEU A 89 -7.95 8.50 4.92
C LEU A 89 -9.34 8.81 5.48
N VAL A 90 -9.81 7.95 6.39
CA VAL A 90 -11.08 8.14 7.09
C VAL A 90 -11.07 9.44 7.91
N ASP A 91 -12.26 9.99 8.13
CA ASP A 91 -12.46 11.10 9.07
C ASP A 91 -12.08 10.69 10.50
N ARG A 92 -11.30 11.54 11.16
CA ARG A 92 -10.88 11.34 12.55
C ARG A 92 -12.02 11.52 13.54
N ASP A 93 -13.03 12.30 13.17
CA ASP A 93 -14.15 12.61 14.03
C ASP A 93 -15.36 11.70 13.79
N ASP A 94 -16.14 11.51 14.84
CA ASP A 94 -17.43 10.83 14.78
C ASP A 94 -18.50 11.77 14.23
N VAL A 95 -19.44 11.21 13.49
CA VAL A 95 -20.65 11.94 13.10
C VAL A 95 -21.53 12.14 14.35
N PRO A 96 -21.94 13.37 14.68
CA PRO A 96 -22.77 13.62 15.84
C PRO A 96 -24.14 12.94 15.70
N LEU A 97 -24.64 12.37 16.79
CA LEU A 97 -25.97 11.79 16.83
C LEU A 97 -27.02 12.92 16.94
N PRO A 98 -28.15 12.84 16.22
CA PRO A 98 -29.19 13.85 16.31
C PRO A 98 -29.86 13.80 17.68
N ASP A 99 -30.26 14.98 18.17
CA ASP A 99 -31.03 15.08 19.41
C ASP A 99 -32.36 14.34 19.31
N LYS A 100 -32.81 13.79 20.44
CA LYS A 100 -34.09 13.12 20.52
C LYS A 100 -35.20 14.14 20.26
N PRO A 101 -36.12 13.89 19.30
CA PRO A 101 -37.20 14.84 19.02
C PRO A 101 -38.15 14.91 20.22
N VAL A 102 -38.57 16.13 20.58
CA VAL A 102 -39.58 16.37 21.61
C VAL A 102 -40.97 16.21 20.98
N THR A 103 -41.41 14.97 20.85
CA THR A 103 -42.71 14.61 20.26
C THR A 103 -43.11 13.21 20.71
N ASP A 104 -44.41 12.97 20.88
CA ASP A 104 -44.97 11.64 21.16
C ASP A 104 -45.33 10.89 19.86
N ASP A 105 -45.09 11.50 18.70
CA ASP A 105 -45.28 10.90 17.39
C ASP A 105 -44.34 9.70 17.20
N GLU A 106 -44.91 8.49 17.25
CA GLU A 106 -44.18 7.23 17.16
C GLU A 106 -43.39 7.09 15.86
N GLU A 107 -43.89 7.62 14.74
CA GLU A 107 -43.19 7.57 13.45
C GLU A 107 -41.94 8.43 13.46
N LYS A 108 -42.03 9.65 14.02
CA LYS A 108 -40.87 10.54 14.18
C LYS A 108 -39.83 9.94 15.13
N ILE A 109 -40.26 9.36 16.25
CA ILE A 109 -39.36 8.65 17.17
C ILE A 109 -38.69 7.46 16.47
N LYS A 110 -39.45 6.66 15.70
CA LYS A 110 -38.93 5.51 14.96
C LYS A 110 -37.90 5.96 13.91
N LYS A 111 -38.19 6.99 13.12
CA LYS A 111 -37.26 7.56 12.13
C LYS A 111 -35.97 8.07 12.78
N TRP A 112 -36.08 8.76 13.92
CA TRP A 112 -34.93 9.18 14.71
C TRP A 112 -34.09 7.98 15.18
N LYS A 113 -34.71 6.95 15.77
CA LYS A 113 -34.01 5.71 16.19
C LYS A 113 -33.24 5.06 15.04
N TRP A 114 -33.85 4.95 13.86
CA TRP A 114 -33.18 4.41 12.66
C TRP A 114 -31.98 5.27 12.24
N LYS A 115 -32.13 6.61 12.26
CA LYS A 115 -31.03 7.52 11.96
C LYS A 115 -29.89 7.37 12.96
N CYS A 116 -30.17 7.34 14.26
CA CYS A 116 -29.16 7.09 15.30
C CYS A 116 -28.45 5.76 15.11
N LYS A 117 -29.19 4.67 14.84
CA LYS A 117 -28.59 3.35 14.59
C LYS A 117 -27.66 3.35 13.38
N SER A 118 -28.04 4.04 12.31
CA SER A 118 -27.22 4.20 11.10
C SER A 118 -25.93 4.96 11.39
N LEU A 119 -26.03 6.11 12.07
CA LEU A 119 -24.85 6.92 12.44
C LEU A 119 -23.92 6.22 13.43
N GLN A 120 -24.48 5.48 14.41
CA GLN A 120 -23.68 4.65 15.31
C GLN A 120 -22.94 3.54 14.57
N LYS A 121 -23.55 2.96 13.53
CA LYS A 121 -22.88 1.97 12.67
C LYS A 121 -21.72 2.63 11.93
N GLU A 122 -21.95 3.79 11.32
CA GLU A 122 -20.93 4.56 10.63
C GLU A 122 -19.75 4.91 11.56
N ASN A 123 -20.00 5.41 12.78
CA ASN A 123 -18.95 5.74 13.73
C ASN A 123 -18.14 4.51 14.18
N ARG A 124 -18.77 3.33 14.32
CA ARG A 124 -18.05 2.08 14.60
C ARG A 124 -17.15 1.67 13.44
N GLU A 125 -17.63 1.80 12.21
CA GLU A 125 -16.84 1.51 11.00
C GLU A 125 -15.66 2.47 10.88
N ARG A 126 -15.89 3.78 11.08
CA ARG A 126 -14.84 4.79 11.11
C ARG A 126 -13.80 4.49 12.20
N TYR A 127 -14.24 4.16 13.41
CA TYR A 127 -13.34 3.79 14.51
C TYR A 127 -12.42 2.61 14.14
N SER A 128 -12.97 1.57 13.50
CA SER A 128 -12.18 0.43 13.03
C SER A 128 -11.13 0.86 12.00
N GLN A 129 -11.51 1.69 11.02
CA GLN A 129 -10.59 2.20 10.00
C GLN A 129 -9.50 3.11 10.60
N ARG A 130 -9.84 3.97 11.57
CA ARG A 130 -8.88 4.81 12.30
C ARG A 130 -7.83 3.96 13.01
N CYS A 131 -8.25 2.88 13.69
CA CYS A 131 -7.34 1.97 14.36
C CYS A 131 -6.38 1.27 13.37
N ASP A 132 -6.89 0.84 12.21
CA ASP A 132 -6.06 0.23 11.16
C ASP A 132 -5.02 1.20 10.59
N ILE A 133 -5.42 2.45 10.31
CA ILE A 133 -4.49 3.50 9.86
C ILE A 133 -3.43 3.80 10.91
N GLU A 134 -3.80 3.93 12.18
CA GLU A 134 -2.84 4.18 13.27
C GLU A 134 -1.82 3.05 13.43
N LEU A 135 -2.24 1.79 13.25
CA LEU A 135 -1.32 0.64 13.23
C LEU A 135 -0.31 0.74 12.09
N LYS A 136 -0.79 1.03 10.87
CA LYS A 136 0.06 1.20 9.68
C LYS A 136 1.06 2.33 9.87
N LEU A 137 0.61 3.49 10.36
CA LEU A 137 1.45 4.65 10.60
C LEU A 137 2.43 4.42 11.76
N ALA A 138 2.04 3.70 12.81
CA ALA A 138 2.95 3.32 13.90
C ALA A 138 4.11 2.45 13.38
N VAL A 139 3.84 1.47 12.51
CA VAL A 139 4.90 0.69 11.87
C VAL A 139 5.76 1.59 10.98
N ALA A 140 5.15 2.38 10.09
CA ALA A 140 5.88 3.26 9.18
C ALA A 140 6.81 4.23 9.92
N ARG A 141 6.29 4.92 10.96
CA ARG A 141 7.05 5.88 11.77
C ARG A 141 8.22 5.23 12.51
N LYS A 142 8.06 3.98 12.96
CA LYS A 142 9.14 3.23 13.63
C LYS A 142 10.22 2.78 12.65
N MET A 143 9.82 2.36 11.45
CA MET A 143 10.73 1.82 10.44
C MET A 143 11.34 2.90 9.53
N LYS A 144 10.91 4.16 9.64
CA LYS A 144 11.29 5.22 8.67
C LYS A 144 12.79 5.49 8.62
N ASP A 145 13.50 5.36 9.74
CA ASP A 145 14.92 5.70 9.83
C ASP A 145 15.85 4.50 9.61
N GLU A 146 15.27 3.32 9.42
CA GLU A 146 16.00 2.12 9.01
C GLU A 146 16.41 2.23 7.53
N GLU A 147 17.58 1.69 7.17
CA GLU A 147 18.04 1.67 5.78
C GLU A 147 17.12 0.85 4.86
N GLY A 148 16.44 -0.14 5.44
CA GLY A 148 15.39 -0.91 4.80
C GLY A 148 15.09 -2.18 5.59
N PHE A 149 14.03 -2.87 5.19
CA PHE A 149 13.47 -4.02 5.88
C PHE A 149 12.84 -5.00 4.89
N TYR A 150 12.53 -6.19 5.39
CA TYR A 150 12.10 -7.33 4.60
C TYR A 150 10.78 -7.88 5.13
N TYR A 151 10.02 -8.47 4.21
CA TYR A 151 8.77 -9.15 4.52
C TYR A 151 8.92 -10.64 4.19
N PRO A 152 9.08 -11.55 5.17
CA PRO A 152 8.93 -12.96 4.89
C PRO A 152 7.53 -13.23 4.31
N HIS A 153 7.45 -14.08 3.31
CA HIS A 153 6.19 -14.45 2.66
C HIS A 153 5.79 -15.88 3.02
N ASN A 154 4.48 -16.11 3.06
CA ASN A 154 3.89 -17.45 3.15
C ASN A 154 2.73 -17.58 2.15
N LEU A 155 2.12 -18.76 2.09
CA LEU A 155 1.08 -19.10 1.13
C LEU A 155 -0.29 -19.30 1.78
N ASP A 156 -1.35 -19.06 1.03
CA ASP A 156 -2.64 -19.70 1.30
C ASP A 156 -2.68 -21.14 0.75
N PHE A 157 -3.77 -21.86 0.98
CA PHE A 157 -3.94 -23.25 0.51
C PHE A 157 -3.98 -23.38 -1.03
N ARG A 158 -4.10 -22.27 -1.76
CA ARG A 158 -4.12 -22.21 -3.22
C ARG A 158 -2.76 -21.86 -3.82
N GLY A 159 -1.76 -21.58 -2.98
CA GLY A 159 -0.43 -21.18 -3.42
C GLY A 159 -0.27 -19.69 -3.71
N ARG A 160 -1.17 -18.82 -3.25
CA ARG A 160 -0.98 -17.36 -3.34
C ARG A 160 -0.05 -16.87 -2.24
N ALA A 161 0.95 -16.08 -2.59
CA ALA A 161 1.91 -15.53 -1.65
C ALA A 161 1.39 -14.27 -0.94
N TYR A 162 1.70 -14.16 0.35
CA TYR A 162 1.33 -13.06 1.21
C TYR A 162 2.49 -12.70 2.15
N PRO A 163 2.81 -11.41 2.31
CA PRO A 163 3.64 -10.94 3.41
C PRO A 163 3.08 -11.44 4.75
N MET A 164 3.97 -11.88 5.64
CA MET A 164 3.56 -12.34 6.96
C MET A 164 3.19 -11.17 7.88
N HIS A 165 3.86 -10.02 7.76
CA HIS A 165 3.54 -8.85 8.58
C HIS A 165 2.17 -8.25 8.21
N PRO A 166 1.22 -8.15 9.17
CA PRO A 166 -0.19 -7.94 8.85
C PRO A 166 -0.59 -6.48 8.61
N HIS A 167 0.16 -5.50 9.14
CA HIS A 167 -0.28 -4.11 9.16
C HIS A 167 0.24 -3.31 7.97
N LEU A 168 1.56 -3.05 7.93
CA LEU A 168 2.19 -2.34 6.82
C LEU A 168 2.88 -3.33 5.88
N ASN A 169 2.36 -3.53 4.69
CA ASN A 169 3.00 -4.31 3.64
C ASN A 169 2.49 -3.86 2.25
N HIS A 170 3.22 -4.22 1.19
CA HIS A 170 2.95 -3.76 -0.17
C HIS A 170 1.68 -4.37 -0.81
N LEU A 171 1.03 -5.38 -0.20
CA LEU A 171 -0.27 -5.87 -0.63
C LEU A 171 -1.45 -5.10 -0.02
N GLY A 172 -1.18 -4.14 0.88
CA GLY A 172 -2.19 -3.33 1.55
C GLY A 172 -2.88 -2.29 0.65
N SER A 173 -3.55 -1.34 1.31
CA SER A 173 -4.26 -0.21 0.69
C SER A 173 -3.30 0.76 -0.02
N ASP A 174 -3.83 1.72 -0.78
CA ASP A 174 -3.05 2.80 -1.42
C ASP A 174 -2.09 3.48 -0.42
N LEU A 175 -2.55 3.75 0.82
CA LEU A 175 -1.67 4.21 1.90
C LEU A 175 -0.42 3.36 2.09
N CYS A 176 -0.57 2.03 2.16
CA CYS A 176 0.58 1.14 2.37
C CYS A 176 1.52 1.16 1.16
N ARG A 177 0.97 1.18 -0.06
CA ARG A 177 1.77 1.17 -1.29
C ARG A 177 2.45 2.50 -1.56
N GLY A 178 1.78 3.62 -1.31
CA GLY A 178 2.34 4.96 -1.49
C GLY A 178 3.47 5.28 -0.52
N ILE A 179 3.46 4.74 0.70
CA ILE A 179 4.54 4.96 1.68
C ILE A 179 5.67 3.93 1.59
N LEU A 180 5.56 2.88 0.77
CA LEU A 180 6.59 1.85 0.61
C LEU A 180 7.25 1.99 -0.76
N GLU A 181 8.58 1.92 -0.78
CA GLU A 181 9.38 1.90 -2.01
C GLU A 181 10.52 0.90 -1.87
N PHE A 182 11.17 0.54 -2.98
CA PHE A 182 12.34 -0.33 -2.91
C PHE A 182 13.49 0.37 -2.20
N ALA A 183 14.17 -0.33 -1.28
CA ALA A 183 15.34 0.22 -0.62
C ALA A 183 16.50 0.40 -1.60
N GLU A 184 16.64 -0.57 -2.53
CA GLU A 184 17.62 -0.53 -3.61
C GLU A 184 17.02 0.18 -4.83
N GLY A 185 17.61 1.31 -5.20
CA GLY A 185 17.21 2.05 -6.38
C GLY A 185 17.88 1.53 -7.65
N ARG A 186 17.29 1.83 -8.80
CA ARG A 186 17.85 1.54 -10.13
C ARG A 186 17.85 2.81 -10.98
N PHE A 187 18.86 2.94 -11.84
CA PHE A 187 18.88 3.97 -12.87
C PHE A 187 17.65 3.84 -13.76
N LEU A 188 16.96 4.95 -14.03
CA LEU A 188 15.80 4.95 -14.91
C LEU A 188 16.18 4.50 -16.33
N GLY A 189 17.27 5.03 -16.88
CA GLY A 189 17.55 4.93 -18.30
C GLY A 189 16.42 5.54 -19.14
N LYS A 190 16.50 5.36 -20.47
CA LYS A 190 15.48 5.83 -21.41
C LYS A 190 14.12 5.17 -21.17
N SER A 191 14.12 3.85 -21.06
CA SER A 191 12.89 3.06 -20.90
C SER A 191 12.26 3.26 -19.52
N GLY A 192 13.04 3.34 -18.45
CA GLY A 192 12.49 3.52 -17.10
C GLY A 192 11.83 4.87 -16.92
N LEU A 193 12.33 5.95 -17.53
CA LEU A 193 11.66 7.25 -17.50
C LEU A 193 10.30 7.19 -18.20
N GLN A 194 10.22 6.53 -19.36
CA GLN A 194 8.95 6.30 -20.06
C GLN A 194 7.99 5.44 -19.22
N TRP A 195 8.48 4.36 -18.63
CA TRP A 195 7.67 3.51 -17.76
C TRP A 195 7.18 4.22 -16.50
N LEU A 196 7.96 5.14 -15.93
CA LEU A 196 7.54 5.95 -14.78
C LEU A 196 6.40 6.90 -15.16
N LYS A 197 6.45 7.50 -16.37
CA LYS A 197 5.35 8.31 -16.90
C LYS A 197 4.10 7.46 -17.15
N ILE A 198 4.23 6.31 -17.82
CA ILE A 198 3.12 5.38 -18.04
C ILE A 198 2.53 4.92 -16.71
N HIS A 199 3.36 4.68 -15.70
CA HIS A 199 2.92 4.29 -14.37
C HIS A 199 2.07 5.37 -13.70
N LEU A 200 2.47 6.64 -13.80
CA LEU A 200 1.67 7.77 -13.30
C LEU A 200 0.29 7.79 -13.95
N ALA A 201 0.22 7.63 -15.27
CA ALA A 201 -1.05 7.56 -16.01
C ALA A 201 -1.92 6.36 -15.58
N ASN A 202 -1.31 5.20 -15.32
CA ASN A 202 -2.03 4.02 -14.81
C ASN A 202 -2.64 4.28 -13.42
N LEU A 203 -1.89 4.91 -12.51
CA LEU A 203 -2.37 5.25 -11.16
C LEU A 203 -3.45 6.33 -11.18
N TYR A 204 -3.40 7.24 -12.15
CA TYR A 204 -4.43 8.25 -12.34
C TYR A 204 -5.76 7.62 -12.78
N ALA A 205 -5.70 6.57 -13.60
CA ALA A 205 -6.85 5.80 -14.09
C ALA A 205 -7.93 6.67 -14.74
N GLY A 206 -9.22 6.38 -14.49
CA GLY A 206 -10.32 7.16 -15.06
C GLY A 206 -10.46 7.05 -16.58
N GLY A 207 -10.01 5.94 -17.17
CA GLY A 207 -9.98 5.71 -18.62
C GLY A 207 -8.64 6.01 -19.27
N VAL A 208 -7.73 6.71 -18.57
CA VAL A 208 -6.36 6.94 -19.06
C VAL A 208 -5.54 5.65 -19.08
N ASP A 209 -5.75 4.78 -18.08
CA ASP A 209 -5.18 3.44 -17.97
C ASP A 209 -5.55 2.51 -19.14
N LYS A 210 -6.59 2.87 -19.92
CA LYS A 210 -7.06 2.13 -21.10
C LYS A 210 -6.47 2.64 -22.41
N LEU A 211 -5.80 3.79 -22.40
CA LEU A 211 -5.11 4.32 -23.57
C LEU A 211 -3.93 3.42 -23.95
N SER A 212 -3.45 3.58 -25.19
CA SER A 212 -2.16 3.02 -25.60
C SER A 212 -1.02 3.57 -24.72
N HIS A 213 0.13 2.89 -24.71
CA HIS A 213 1.30 3.39 -23.98
C HIS A 213 1.68 4.82 -24.41
N GLU A 214 1.59 5.13 -25.71
CA GLU A 214 1.82 6.47 -26.23
C GLU A 214 0.79 7.48 -25.69
N GLY A 215 -0.50 7.13 -25.68
CA GLY A 215 -1.54 7.99 -25.11
C GLY A 215 -1.32 8.28 -23.62
N ARG A 216 -0.83 7.30 -22.85
CA ARG A 216 -0.48 7.45 -21.43
C ARG A 216 0.75 8.36 -21.23
N LEU A 217 1.73 8.28 -22.11
CA LEU A 217 2.87 9.20 -22.11
C LEU A 217 2.41 10.62 -22.37
N VAL A 218 1.63 10.84 -23.44
CA VAL A 218 1.08 12.17 -23.80
C VAL A 218 0.24 12.75 -22.67
N PHE A 219 -0.61 11.93 -22.03
CA PHE A 219 -1.36 12.36 -20.84
C PHE A 219 -0.43 12.91 -19.75
N THR A 220 0.62 12.16 -19.41
CA THR A 220 1.55 12.57 -18.37
C THR A 220 2.28 13.86 -18.72
N GLU A 221 2.73 14.00 -19.98
CA GLU A 221 3.47 15.17 -20.46
C GLU A 221 2.60 16.44 -20.49
N ASN A 222 1.32 16.30 -20.86
CA ASN A 222 0.36 17.40 -20.83
C ASN A 222 0.04 17.89 -19.40
N HIS A 223 0.32 17.06 -18.38
CA HIS A 223 0.09 17.38 -16.97
C HIS A 223 1.37 17.69 -16.19
N PHE A 224 2.50 17.98 -16.85
CA PHE A 224 3.75 18.29 -16.15
C PHE A 224 3.64 19.42 -15.13
N GLU A 225 2.88 20.49 -15.43
CA GLU A 225 2.68 21.57 -14.46
C GLU A 225 1.94 21.09 -13.19
N ASP A 226 0.96 20.20 -13.34
CA ASP A 226 0.20 19.61 -12.23
C ASP A 226 1.06 18.63 -11.42
N ILE A 227 1.94 17.90 -12.09
CA ILE A 227 2.90 16.99 -11.49
C ILE A 227 3.91 17.76 -10.64
N PHE A 228 4.49 18.83 -11.19
CA PHE A 228 5.42 19.69 -10.46
C PHE A 228 4.74 20.38 -9.27
N ASP A 229 3.53 20.91 -9.44
CA ASP A 229 2.76 21.51 -8.34
C ASP A 229 2.42 20.49 -7.25
N SER A 230 2.03 19.27 -7.63
CA SER A 230 1.73 18.18 -6.68
C SER A 230 2.96 17.75 -5.89
N ALA A 231 4.14 17.72 -6.51
CA ALA A 231 5.39 17.39 -5.84
C ALA A 231 5.87 18.51 -4.90
N ASP A 232 5.82 19.77 -5.34
CA ASP A 232 6.36 20.91 -4.59
C ASP A 232 5.44 21.36 -3.45
N LYS A 233 4.12 21.34 -3.70
CA LYS A 233 3.09 21.88 -2.81
C LYS A 233 1.95 20.86 -2.62
N PRO A 234 2.24 19.65 -2.11
CA PRO A 234 1.28 18.54 -2.08
C PRO A 234 -0.02 18.85 -1.35
N LEU A 235 0.00 19.75 -0.35
CA LEU A 235 -1.19 20.14 0.42
C LEU A 235 -1.65 21.59 0.20
N GLN A 236 -0.78 22.45 -0.34
CA GLN A 236 -1.05 23.89 -0.52
C GLN A 236 -1.38 24.27 -1.97
N GLY A 237 -0.99 23.43 -2.93
CA GLY A 237 -1.18 23.66 -4.36
C GLY A 237 -2.57 23.27 -4.85
N ARG A 238 -2.64 22.93 -6.14
CA ARG A 238 -3.85 22.45 -6.84
C ARG A 238 -4.29 21.06 -6.37
N ARG A 239 -3.38 20.30 -5.74
CA ARG A 239 -3.64 18.95 -5.22
C ARG A 239 -4.20 18.01 -6.30
N TRP A 240 -3.67 18.11 -7.51
CA TRP A 240 -4.12 17.34 -8.66
C TRP A 240 -4.04 15.83 -8.42
N TRP A 241 -2.99 15.37 -7.72
CA TRP A 241 -2.79 13.98 -7.31
C TRP A 241 -3.98 13.37 -6.52
N LEU A 242 -4.80 14.17 -5.82
CA LEU A 242 -6.00 13.68 -5.11
C LEU A 242 -7.11 13.20 -6.05
N LYS A 243 -7.03 13.53 -7.34
CA LYS A 243 -8.03 13.12 -8.35
C LYS A 243 -7.74 11.75 -8.96
N ALA A 244 -6.55 11.21 -8.70
CA ALA A 244 -6.18 9.86 -9.13
C ALA A 244 -6.98 8.80 -8.36
N GLU A 245 -7.15 7.61 -8.96
CA GLU A 245 -7.76 6.46 -8.27
C GLU A 245 -6.86 5.94 -7.14
N ASP A 246 -5.54 5.96 -7.33
CA ASP A 246 -4.53 5.64 -6.32
C ASP A 246 -3.73 6.91 -5.93
N PRO A 247 -4.28 7.80 -5.09
CA PRO A 247 -3.74 9.14 -4.88
C PRO A 247 -2.35 9.17 -4.24
N LEU A 248 -2.06 8.36 -3.21
CA LEU A 248 -0.77 8.39 -2.52
C LEU A 248 0.34 7.76 -3.35
N GLN A 249 0.06 6.69 -4.10
CA GLN A 249 0.99 6.18 -5.10
C GLN A 249 1.22 7.22 -6.21
N CYS A 250 0.17 7.89 -6.70
CA CYS A 250 0.31 8.94 -7.72
C CYS A 250 1.19 10.08 -7.22
N LEU A 251 1.02 10.53 -5.97
CA LEU A 251 1.88 11.53 -5.34
C LEU A 251 3.34 11.07 -5.26
N ALA A 252 3.59 9.80 -4.90
CA ALA A 252 4.94 9.24 -4.86
C ALA A 252 5.61 9.35 -6.24
N VAL A 253 4.90 8.99 -7.31
CA VAL A 253 5.41 9.09 -8.68
C VAL A 253 5.60 10.55 -9.11
N CYS A 254 4.69 11.46 -8.74
CA CYS A 254 4.84 12.89 -9.04
C CYS A 254 6.14 13.46 -8.45
N ILE A 255 6.45 13.11 -7.20
CA ILE A 255 7.67 13.52 -6.51
C ILE A 255 8.90 12.98 -7.25
N THR A 256 8.96 11.67 -7.50
CA THR A 256 10.10 11.03 -8.18
C THR A 256 10.29 11.55 -9.60
N LEU A 257 9.22 11.73 -10.36
CA LEU A 257 9.28 12.24 -11.74
C LEU A 257 9.75 13.69 -11.77
N THR A 258 9.29 14.52 -10.84
CA THR A 258 9.75 15.91 -10.69
C THR A 258 11.26 15.97 -10.41
N GLU A 259 11.75 15.15 -9.50
CA GLU A 259 13.18 15.06 -9.17
C GLU A 259 14.02 14.56 -10.35
N ALA A 260 13.54 13.54 -11.06
CA ALA A 260 14.21 13.04 -12.25
C ALA A 260 14.28 14.11 -13.35
N LEU A 261 13.17 14.77 -13.67
CA LEU A 261 13.09 15.78 -14.74
C LEU A 261 13.86 17.06 -14.43
N ARG A 262 14.04 17.40 -13.14
CA ARG A 262 14.87 18.55 -12.71
C ARG A 262 16.35 18.20 -12.56
N SER A 263 16.72 16.92 -12.62
CA SER A 263 18.12 16.50 -12.58
C SER A 263 18.84 16.86 -13.89
N SER A 264 20.18 16.91 -13.85
CA SER A 264 20.99 17.19 -15.04
C SER A 264 20.85 16.14 -16.15
N SER A 265 20.49 14.91 -15.77
CA SER A 265 20.23 13.82 -16.72
C SER A 265 19.18 12.87 -16.13
N PRO A 266 17.91 13.00 -16.54
CA PRO A 266 16.81 12.18 -16.03
C PRO A 266 17.03 10.67 -16.18
N GLU A 267 17.74 10.23 -17.22
CA GLU A 267 18.07 8.82 -17.46
C GLU A 267 19.03 8.25 -16.40
N THR A 268 19.85 9.09 -15.78
CA THR A 268 20.78 8.69 -14.71
C THR A 268 20.20 8.88 -13.31
N PHE A 269 18.94 9.30 -13.21
CA PHE A 269 18.26 9.40 -11.92
C PHE A 269 18.01 8.00 -11.35
N ILE A 270 18.30 7.82 -10.06
CA ILE A 270 18.08 6.57 -9.35
C ILE A 270 16.65 6.59 -8.79
N SER A 271 15.77 5.78 -9.36
CA SER A 271 14.40 5.62 -8.87
C SER A 271 14.28 4.42 -7.94
N HIS A 272 13.44 4.59 -6.92
CA HIS A 272 13.08 3.56 -5.95
C HIS A 272 11.62 3.10 -6.10
N ILE A 273 10.86 3.74 -7.00
CA ILE A 273 9.44 3.50 -7.21
C ILE A 273 9.23 2.12 -7.86
N PRO A 274 8.43 1.23 -7.24
CA PRO A 274 7.95 0.03 -7.91
C PRO A 274 6.98 0.42 -9.02
N VAL A 275 7.23 -0.04 -10.25
CA VAL A 275 6.33 0.18 -11.39
C VAL A 275 5.39 -1.01 -11.55
N HIS A 276 4.08 -0.79 -11.39
CA HIS A 276 3.06 -1.81 -11.57
C HIS A 276 2.74 -2.02 -13.06
N GLN A 277 2.93 -3.25 -13.53
CA GLN A 277 2.58 -3.64 -14.90
C GLN A 277 1.10 -4.02 -14.95
N VAL A 278 0.31 -3.24 -15.68
CA VAL A 278 -1.07 -3.58 -16.03
C VAL A 278 -1.04 -4.28 -17.37
N PHE A 279 -1.17 -5.61 -17.36
CA PHE A 279 -1.39 -6.36 -18.58
C PHE A 279 -2.81 -6.08 -19.07
N ALA A 280 -2.96 -5.09 -19.94
CA ALA A 280 -4.11 -5.05 -20.82
C ALA A 280 -3.90 -6.20 -21.81
N TRP A 281 -4.68 -7.27 -21.69
CA TRP A 281 -4.83 -8.24 -22.76
C TRP A 281 -5.46 -7.47 -23.92
N PHE A 282 -4.62 -7.00 -24.83
CA PHE A 282 -5.07 -6.60 -26.15
C PHE A 282 -5.37 -7.91 -26.88
N GLU A 283 -6.66 -8.25 -26.97
CA GLU A 283 -7.17 -9.15 -28.01
C GLU A 283 -7.16 -8.44 -29.38
#